data_AF-A0A9E3MSI6-F1
#
_entry.id   AF-A0A9E3MSI6-F1
#
_cell.length_a   1.000
_cell.length_b   1.000
_cell.length_c   1.000
_cell.angle_alpha   90.00
_cell.angle_beta   90.00
_cell.angle_gamma   90.00
#
_symmetry.space_group_name_H-M   'P 1'
#
loop_
_entity.id
_entity.type
_entity.pdbx_description
1 polymer ?
#
loop_
_entity_poly.entity_id
_entity_poly.type
_entity_poly.pdbx_seq_one_letter_code
_entity_poly.pdbx_strand_id
1 'polypeptide(L)'
;RSTHGVFKRNTARDNGDAGLFLANTIKEEAGAADTGGTVVERNRLEGNRIGITVRRLRNLTVADNYLTGNCAGVFVVGDENKPKAGALTVRDNTIEKNNKSCPKTARLDALQGSGIVLTGAEDTLVTGNRITGNAGTSPLSGGIVLFKSFVGTTSERNRITDNVLEGNAPADLVNTDTTGKGNTFEGNTCGASRPAGLC
;
A
#
# COMPACT_ATOMS: atom_id res chain seq x y z
N ARG A 1 -0.58 -23.97 -1.18
CA ARG A 1 -1.09 -22.63 -0.76
C ARG A 1 -0.72 -22.46 0.69
N SER A 2 -0.01 -21.39 1.05
CA SER A 2 0.45 -21.14 2.42
C SER A 2 -0.52 -20.23 3.18
N THR A 3 -0.71 -20.48 4.48
CA THR A 3 -1.49 -19.66 5.42
C THR A 3 -0.70 -19.49 6.73
N HIS A 4 -1.10 -18.55 7.58
CA HIS A 4 -0.47 -18.24 8.87
C HIS A 4 1.05 -17.95 8.74
N GLY A 5 1.46 -17.35 7.62
CA GLY A 5 2.87 -17.03 7.38
C GLY A 5 3.36 -15.97 8.35
N VAL A 6 4.63 -16.07 8.76
CA VAL A 6 5.28 -15.07 9.63
C VAL A 6 6.56 -14.61 8.95
N PHE A 7 6.55 -13.37 8.46
CA PHE A 7 7.70 -12.72 7.83
C PHE A 7 8.19 -11.63 8.78
N LYS A 8 9.11 -11.99 9.66
CA LYS A 8 9.55 -11.14 10.76
C LYS A 8 11.04 -10.85 10.73
N ARG A 9 11.45 -9.60 10.96
CA ARG A 9 12.86 -9.19 11.12
C ARG A 9 13.75 -9.56 9.92
N ASN A 10 13.18 -9.62 8.72
CA ASN A 10 13.93 -9.79 7.49
C ASN A 10 14.50 -8.47 7.02
N THR A 11 15.54 -8.55 6.19
CA THR A 11 16.09 -7.40 5.49
C THR A 11 16.18 -7.70 4.00
N ALA A 12 15.61 -6.83 3.17
CA ALA A 12 15.69 -6.92 1.72
C ALA A 12 16.13 -5.57 1.16
N ARG A 13 17.17 -5.58 0.32
CA ARG A 13 17.77 -4.37 -0.23
C ARG A 13 17.96 -4.46 -1.73
N ASP A 14 17.77 -3.33 -2.41
CA ASP A 14 18.17 -3.10 -3.79
C ASP A 14 17.62 -4.13 -4.80
N ASN A 15 16.47 -4.73 -4.49
CA ASN A 15 15.81 -5.66 -5.40
C ASN A 15 15.20 -4.92 -6.60
N GLY A 16 15.30 -5.54 -7.78
CA GLY A 16 14.69 -5.02 -9.01
C GLY A 16 13.16 -5.05 -9.01
N ASP A 17 12.55 -5.79 -8.09
CA ASP A 17 11.11 -5.82 -7.84
C ASP A 17 10.81 -5.57 -6.35
N ALA A 18 9.93 -6.35 -5.72
CA ALA A 18 9.56 -6.14 -4.33
C ALA A 18 10.60 -6.72 -3.35
N GLY A 19 10.77 -6.07 -2.19
CA GLY A 19 11.54 -6.64 -1.07
C GLY A 19 10.83 -7.85 -0.46
N LEU A 20 9.52 -7.72 -0.23
CA LEU A 20 8.63 -8.84 0.12
C LEU A 20 7.40 -8.83 -0.79
N PHE A 21 7.17 -9.93 -1.50
CA PHE A 21 6.04 -10.09 -2.41
C PHE A 21 5.13 -11.23 -1.92
N LEU A 22 3.95 -10.89 -1.41
CA LEU A 22 2.95 -11.85 -0.99
C LEU A 22 1.80 -11.83 -1.99
N ALA A 23 1.56 -12.95 -2.65
CA ALA A 23 0.47 -13.08 -3.61
C ALA A 23 -0.15 -14.47 -3.64
N ASN A 24 -1.37 -14.55 -4.16
CA ASN A 24 -1.92 -15.84 -4.58
C ASN A 24 -1.22 -16.32 -5.87
N THR A 25 -1.08 -17.64 -6.04
CA THR A 25 -0.40 -18.26 -7.19
C THR A 25 -1.38 -18.88 -8.19
N ILE A 26 -2.64 -18.44 -8.20
CA ILE A 26 -3.72 -19.12 -8.92
C ILE A 26 -3.63 -18.79 -10.41
N LYS A 27 -3.65 -19.84 -11.25
CA LYS A 27 -3.65 -19.78 -12.73
C LYS A 27 -4.98 -19.30 -13.33
N GLU A 28 -6.04 -19.35 -12.54
CA GLU A 28 -7.39 -18.93 -12.90
C GLU A 28 -7.72 -17.65 -12.12
N GLU A 29 -8.38 -16.70 -12.79
CA GLU A 29 -8.89 -15.46 -12.20
C GLU A 29 -9.86 -15.83 -11.06
N ALA A 30 -9.34 -15.82 -9.83
CA ALA A 30 -10.05 -16.19 -8.62
C ALA A 30 -9.84 -15.13 -7.54
N GLY A 31 -10.83 -15.01 -6.67
CA GLY A 31 -10.83 -14.06 -5.56
C GLY A 31 -9.61 -14.14 -4.65
N ALA A 32 -9.43 -13.09 -3.85
CA ALA A 32 -8.31 -12.97 -2.94
C ALA A 32 -8.24 -14.15 -1.96
N ALA A 33 -7.07 -14.75 -1.86
CA ALA A 33 -6.84 -15.88 -0.98
C ALA A 33 -6.76 -15.41 0.47
N ASP A 34 -7.61 -15.97 1.33
CA ASP A 34 -7.46 -15.87 2.79
C ASP A 34 -6.12 -16.49 3.21
N THR A 35 -5.31 -15.71 3.91
CA THR A 35 -4.00 -16.11 4.41
C THR A 35 -4.03 -16.60 5.85
N GLY A 36 -5.18 -16.60 6.53
CA GLY A 36 -5.32 -17.08 7.91
C GLY A 36 -4.58 -16.23 8.94
N GLY A 37 -4.49 -14.91 8.76
CA GLY A 37 -3.77 -14.05 9.71
C GLY A 37 -2.25 -14.08 9.50
N THR A 38 -1.80 -14.09 8.24
CA THR A 38 -0.36 -13.91 7.95
C THR A 38 0.13 -12.56 8.47
N VAL A 39 1.37 -12.52 8.97
CA VAL A 39 1.99 -11.32 9.55
C VAL A 39 3.29 -10.99 8.83
N VAL A 40 3.44 -9.74 8.42
CA VAL A 40 4.67 -9.14 7.91
C VAL A 40 5.09 -8.05 8.89
N GLU A 41 6.06 -8.34 9.75
CA GLU A 41 6.41 -7.42 10.84
C GLU A 41 7.89 -7.16 11.07
N ARG A 42 8.23 -5.92 11.49
CA ARG A 42 9.60 -5.56 11.89
C ARG A 42 10.66 -5.82 10.84
N ASN A 43 10.31 -5.76 9.55
CA ASN A 43 11.25 -5.92 8.45
C ASN A 43 11.88 -4.58 8.06
N ARG A 44 13.08 -4.63 7.49
CA ARG A 44 13.78 -3.47 6.92
C ARG A 44 13.90 -3.62 5.40
N LEU A 45 13.22 -2.76 4.66
CA LEU A 45 13.04 -2.90 3.21
C LEU A 45 13.50 -1.60 2.52
N GLU A 46 14.65 -1.66 1.87
CA GLU A 46 15.36 -0.47 1.39
C GLU A 46 15.74 -0.56 -0.09
N GLY A 47 15.60 0.53 -0.84
CA GLY A 47 16.15 0.61 -2.20
C GLY A 47 15.47 -0.30 -3.23
N ASN A 48 14.39 -1.00 -2.89
CA ASN A 48 13.67 -1.92 -3.77
C ASN A 48 12.79 -1.14 -4.75
N ARG A 49 12.24 -1.81 -5.77
CA ARG A 49 11.15 -1.20 -6.57
C ARG A 49 9.94 -0.95 -5.68
N ILE A 50 9.52 -1.95 -4.93
CA ILE A 50 8.45 -1.84 -3.92
C ILE A 50 8.97 -2.46 -2.62
N GLY A 51 8.73 -1.84 -1.47
CA GLY A 51 9.12 -2.48 -0.20
C GLY A 51 8.30 -3.74 0.06
N ILE A 52 6.98 -3.60 0.20
CA ILE A 52 6.04 -4.71 0.41
C ILE A 52 4.94 -4.66 -0.64
N THR A 53 4.73 -5.78 -1.33
CA THR A 53 3.56 -5.97 -2.19
C THR A 53 2.65 -7.05 -1.61
N VAL A 54 1.37 -6.72 -1.48
CA VAL A 54 0.30 -7.66 -1.12
C VAL A 54 -0.69 -7.69 -2.29
N ARG A 55 -0.75 -8.79 -3.03
CA ARG A 55 -1.57 -8.89 -4.24
C ARG A 55 -2.55 -10.05 -4.16
N ARG A 56 -3.85 -9.79 -4.36
CA ARG A 56 -4.91 -10.82 -4.33
C ARG A 56 -4.89 -11.67 -3.05
N LEU A 57 -4.63 -11.05 -1.90
CA LEU A 57 -4.61 -11.69 -0.59
C LEU A 57 -5.53 -10.95 0.39
N ARG A 58 -5.98 -11.66 1.42
CA ARG A 58 -6.77 -11.09 2.52
C ARG A 58 -6.44 -11.71 3.88
N ASN A 59 -6.94 -11.08 4.95
CA ASN A 59 -6.75 -11.52 6.34
C ASN A 59 -5.27 -11.60 6.73
N LEU A 60 -4.56 -10.46 6.66
CA LEU A 60 -3.14 -10.35 7.00
C LEU A 60 -2.82 -9.00 7.65
N THR A 61 -1.68 -8.92 8.33
CA THR A 61 -1.20 -7.71 9.00
C THR A 61 0.20 -7.33 8.50
N VAL A 62 0.39 -6.06 8.12
CA VAL A 62 1.67 -5.42 7.83
C VAL A 62 1.96 -4.42 8.96
N ALA A 63 2.86 -4.77 9.87
CA ALA A 63 3.07 -3.99 11.10
C ALA A 63 4.53 -3.68 11.42
N ASP A 64 4.81 -2.51 12.01
CA ASP A 64 6.12 -2.20 12.59
C ASP A 64 7.31 -2.31 11.61
N ASN A 65 7.09 -2.20 10.30
CA ASN A 65 8.16 -2.29 9.31
C ASN A 65 8.80 -0.92 9.05
N TYR A 66 10.06 -0.94 8.60
CA TYR A 66 10.79 0.24 8.16
C TYR A 66 11.05 0.16 6.65
N LEU A 67 10.46 1.10 5.90
CA LEU A 67 10.49 1.13 4.44
C LEU A 67 11.05 2.47 3.94
N THR A 68 12.23 2.44 3.31
CA THR A 68 12.90 3.68 2.87
C THR A 68 13.64 3.54 1.54
N GLY A 69 13.75 4.63 0.78
CA GLY A 69 14.53 4.65 -0.47
C GLY A 69 14.00 3.74 -1.58
N ASN A 70 12.83 3.12 -1.43
CA ASN A 70 12.19 2.33 -2.48
C ASN A 70 11.56 3.26 -3.54
N CYS A 71 10.97 2.73 -4.61
CA CYS A 71 10.12 3.54 -5.49
C CYS A 71 8.69 3.68 -4.95
N ALA A 72 8.23 2.66 -4.20
CA ALA A 72 7.03 2.69 -3.38
C ALA A 72 7.24 1.90 -2.08
N GLY A 73 6.62 2.33 -0.98
CA GLY A 73 6.69 1.64 0.32
C GLY A 73 5.84 0.37 0.35
N VAL A 74 4.53 0.51 0.61
CA VAL A 74 3.56 -0.59 0.67
C VAL A 74 2.57 -0.49 -0.49
N PHE A 75 2.31 -1.62 -1.15
CA PHE A 75 1.42 -1.69 -2.30
C PHE A 75 0.40 -2.83 -2.11
N VAL A 76 -0.86 -2.48 -1.86
CA VAL A 76 -1.97 -3.43 -1.73
C VAL A 76 -2.77 -3.44 -3.02
N VAL A 77 -2.77 -4.57 -3.70
CA VAL A 77 -3.34 -4.72 -5.05
C VAL A 77 -4.47 -5.73 -5.05
N GLY A 78 -5.68 -5.22 -5.21
CA GLY A 78 -6.86 -5.97 -5.61
C GLY A 78 -7.22 -5.74 -7.08
N ASP A 79 -8.27 -6.42 -7.51
CA ASP A 79 -8.82 -6.38 -8.85
C ASP A 79 -10.33 -6.64 -8.81
N GLU A 80 -10.95 -6.96 -9.93
CA GLU A 80 -12.40 -7.18 -10.07
C GLU A 80 -12.90 -8.45 -9.37
N ASN A 81 -11.99 -9.34 -8.99
CA ASN A 81 -12.35 -10.64 -8.44
C ASN A 81 -12.94 -10.51 -7.03
N LYS A 82 -13.89 -11.40 -6.73
CA LYS A 82 -14.55 -11.47 -5.42
C LYS A 82 -14.12 -12.71 -4.64
N PRO A 83 -13.77 -12.56 -3.35
CA PRO A 83 -13.68 -11.28 -2.64
C PRO A 83 -12.38 -10.53 -3.03
N LYS A 84 -12.32 -9.19 -2.89
CA LYS A 84 -11.15 -8.39 -3.37
C LYS A 84 -9.94 -8.56 -2.44
N ALA A 85 -8.76 -8.07 -2.82
CA ALA A 85 -7.66 -7.95 -1.86
C ALA A 85 -8.09 -7.01 -0.72
N GLY A 86 -7.83 -7.36 0.53
CA GLY A 86 -8.49 -6.62 1.60
C GLY A 86 -8.59 -7.35 2.93
N ALA A 87 -9.51 -6.88 3.78
CA ALA A 87 -9.67 -7.39 5.15
C ALA A 87 -8.30 -7.54 5.84
N LEU A 88 -7.48 -6.49 5.73
CA LEU A 88 -6.09 -6.49 6.17
C LEU A 88 -5.78 -5.21 6.95
N THR A 89 -4.73 -5.27 7.76
CA THR A 89 -4.29 -4.13 8.58
C THR A 89 -2.88 -3.72 8.19
N VAL A 90 -2.68 -2.44 7.88
CA VAL A 90 -1.36 -1.81 7.71
C VAL A 90 -1.17 -0.83 8.86
N ARG A 91 -0.34 -1.16 9.85
CA ARG A 91 -0.21 -0.35 11.06
C ARG A 91 1.20 -0.10 11.54
N ASP A 92 1.42 1.02 12.21
CA ASP A 92 2.66 1.30 12.96
C ASP A 92 3.95 1.20 12.10
N ASN A 93 3.83 1.31 10.78
CA ASN A 93 5.00 1.28 9.90
C ASN A 93 5.64 2.67 9.82
N THR A 94 6.96 2.70 9.71
CA THR A 94 7.71 3.91 9.38
C THR A 94 8.09 3.86 7.90
N ILE A 95 7.51 4.77 7.11
CA ILE A 95 7.60 4.77 5.65
C ILE A 95 8.10 6.14 5.19
N GLU A 96 9.34 6.20 4.72
CA GLU A 96 9.96 7.49 4.44
C GLU A 96 10.76 7.52 3.15
N LYS A 97 10.75 8.66 2.47
CA LYS A 97 11.65 8.96 1.34
C LYS A 97 11.72 7.86 0.28
N ASN A 98 10.61 7.20 -0.03
CA ASN A 98 10.52 6.23 -1.12
C ASN A 98 10.47 6.93 -2.49
N ASN A 99 11.57 7.64 -2.82
CA ASN A 99 11.65 8.60 -3.93
C ASN A 99 12.49 8.09 -5.10
N LYS A 100 12.96 6.84 -5.04
CA LYS A 100 13.66 6.21 -6.16
C LYS A 100 12.72 6.20 -7.37
N SER A 101 13.24 6.55 -8.54
CA SER A 101 12.45 6.52 -9.77
C SER A 101 12.59 5.14 -10.42
N CYS A 102 11.46 4.48 -10.65
CA CYS A 102 11.40 3.18 -11.29
C CYS A 102 10.61 3.28 -12.61
N PRO A 103 11.15 2.79 -13.74
CA PRO A 103 10.47 2.87 -15.02
C PRO A 103 9.19 2.03 -15.03
N LYS A 104 8.25 2.36 -15.93
CA LYS A 104 7.04 1.56 -16.14
C LYS A 104 7.38 0.12 -16.56
N THR A 105 6.48 -0.80 -16.23
CA THR A 105 6.52 -2.20 -16.67
C THR A 105 5.31 -2.48 -17.56
N ALA A 106 5.18 -3.72 -18.07
CA ALA A 106 3.99 -4.13 -18.81
C ALA A 106 2.69 -4.09 -17.98
N ARG A 107 2.78 -4.13 -16.64
CA ARG A 107 1.61 -4.27 -15.74
C ARG A 107 1.39 -3.09 -14.80
N LEU A 108 2.37 -2.20 -14.68
CA LEU A 108 2.37 -1.12 -13.70
C LEU A 108 3.08 0.09 -14.29
N ASP A 109 2.52 1.28 -14.09
CA ASP A 109 3.12 2.52 -14.54
C ASP A 109 4.46 2.80 -13.82
N ALA A 110 5.16 3.87 -14.23
CA ALA A 110 6.34 4.34 -13.53
C ALA A 110 5.99 4.62 -12.06
N LEU A 111 6.88 4.22 -11.16
CA LEU A 111 6.72 4.40 -9.72
C LEU A 111 7.76 5.38 -9.21
N GLN A 112 7.31 6.30 -8.36
CA GLN A 112 8.17 7.20 -7.60
C GLN A 112 7.33 7.84 -6.51
N GLY A 113 7.85 7.92 -5.29
CA GLY A 113 7.30 8.82 -4.27
C GLY A 113 6.02 8.35 -3.61
N SER A 114 5.83 7.04 -3.45
CA SER A 114 4.62 6.47 -2.83
C SER A 114 4.92 5.92 -1.43
N GLY A 115 4.16 6.35 -0.42
CA GLY A 115 4.20 5.75 0.91
C GLY A 115 3.41 4.43 0.97
N ILE A 116 2.09 4.52 1.05
CA ILE A 116 1.15 3.38 1.01
C ILE A 116 0.19 3.60 -0.16
N VAL A 117 0.02 2.59 -1.00
CA VAL A 117 -0.99 2.60 -2.08
C VAL A 117 -1.99 1.48 -1.86
N LEU A 118 -3.27 1.85 -1.84
CA LEU A 118 -4.40 0.93 -1.90
C LEU A 118 -5.03 1.03 -3.28
N THR A 119 -5.04 -0.07 -4.03
CA THR A 119 -5.61 -0.11 -5.37
C THR A 119 -6.53 -1.31 -5.57
N GLY A 120 -7.82 -1.06 -5.86
CA GLY A 120 -8.84 -2.11 -5.93
C GLY A 120 -9.03 -2.89 -4.63
N ALA A 121 -8.63 -2.33 -3.49
CA ALA A 121 -8.62 -3.01 -2.20
C ALA A 121 -9.90 -2.71 -1.40
N GLU A 122 -10.34 -3.67 -0.58
CA GLU A 122 -11.51 -3.49 0.28
C GLU A 122 -11.23 -3.73 1.75
N ASP A 123 -12.03 -3.14 2.63
CA ASP A 123 -12.03 -3.46 4.07
C ASP A 123 -10.61 -3.39 4.71
N THR A 124 -9.74 -2.51 4.21
CA THR A 124 -8.37 -2.34 4.72
C THR A 124 -8.32 -1.25 5.77
N LEU A 125 -7.70 -1.55 6.92
CA LEU A 125 -7.39 -0.56 7.95
C LEU A 125 -5.94 -0.10 7.79
N VAL A 126 -5.73 1.19 7.59
CA VAL A 126 -4.42 1.85 7.58
C VAL A 126 -4.33 2.78 8.78
N THR A 127 -3.53 2.45 9.79
CA THR A 127 -3.53 3.21 11.05
C THR A 127 -2.20 3.32 11.78
N GLY A 128 -1.96 4.42 12.49
CA GLY A 128 -0.75 4.59 13.31
C GLY A 128 0.56 4.65 12.52
N ASN A 129 0.51 4.76 11.18
CA ASN A 129 1.73 4.80 10.37
C ASN A 129 2.34 6.20 10.40
N ARG A 130 3.67 6.28 10.40
CA ARG A 130 4.43 7.52 10.20
C ARG A 130 4.97 7.54 8.77
N ILE A 131 4.46 8.47 7.95
CA ILE A 131 4.69 8.48 6.50
C ILE A 131 5.25 9.83 6.07
N THR A 132 6.55 9.90 5.74
CA THR A 132 7.23 11.19 5.56
C THR A 132 8.05 11.31 4.28
N GLY A 133 7.97 12.47 3.62
CA GLY A 133 8.88 12.83 2.53
C GLY A 133 8.81 11.94 1.29
N ASN A 134 7.73 11.20 1.06
CA ASN A 134 7.52 10.42 -0.16
C ASN A 134 7.02 11.38 -1.25
N ALA A 135 7.83 11.59 -2.29
CA ALA A 135 7.62 12.62 -3.30
C ALA A 135 7.92 12.11 -4.70
N GLY A 136 6.97 12.31 -5.61
CA GLY A 136 7.07 11.89 -7.00
C GLY A 136 6.02 12.60 -7.86
N THR A 137 6.08 12.35 -9.17
CA THR A 137 5.16 12.92 -10.17
C THR A 137 4.24 11.88 -10.80
N SER A 138 4.39 10.60 -10.42
CA SER A 138 3.49 9.53 -10.87
C SER A 138 2.07 9.73 -10.32
N PRO A 139 1.03 9.19 -10.99
CA PRO A 139 -0.34 9.19 -10.47
C PRO A 139 -0.50 8.49 -9.11
N LEU A 140 0.48 7.67 -8.73
CA LEU A 140 0.48 6.89 -7.49
C LEU A 140 1.34 7.54 -6.39
N SER A 141 1.88 8.74 -6.62
CA SER A 141 2.72 9.45 -5.64
C SER A 141 1.88 10.04 -4.52
N GLY A 142 2.47 10.17 -3.33
CA GLY A 142 1.84 10.73 -2.13
C GLY A 142 2.14 9.92 -0.87
N GLY A 143 1.62 10.35 0.27
CA GLY A 143 1.76 9.65 1.54
C GLY A 143 0.93 8.37 1.57
N ILE A 144 -0.40 8.49 1.66
CA ILE A 144 -1.34 7.39 1.46
C ILE A 144 -2.18 7.70 0.22
N VAL A 145 -2.24 6.75 -0.71
CA VAL A 145 -2.90 6.91 -2.01
C VAL A 145 -3.99 5.86 -2.17
N LEU A 146 -5.23 6.31 -2.33
CA LEU A 146 -6.35 5.51 -2.81
C LEU A 146 -6.49 5.72 -4.32
N PHE A 147 -6.30 4.64 -5.04
CA PHE A 147 -6.38 4.59 -6.50
C PHE A 147 -7.36 3.47 -6.89
N LYS A 148 -8.10 3.64 -7.98
CA LYS A 148 -8.88 2.52 -8.56
C LYS A 148 -7.90 1.47 -9.09
N SER A 149 -8.28 0.20 -9.16
CA SER A 149 -7.44 -0.80 -9.81
C SER A 149 -7.17 -0.43 -11.28
N PHE A 150 -6.14 -1.03 -11.86
CA PHE A 150 -5.79 -0.83 -13.27
C PHE A 150 -6.85 -1.34 -14.25
N VAL A 151 -7.79 -2.15 -13.77
CA VAL A 151 -8.98 -2.63 -14.50
C VAL A 151 -10.26 -1.84 -14.15
N GLY A 152 -10.13 -0.76 -13.37
CA GLY A 152 -11.23 0.16 -13.04
C GLY A 152 -12.05 -0.21 -11.80
N THR A 153 -11.74 -1.31 -11.12
CA THR A 153 -12.40 -1.69 -9.85
C THR A 153 -12.09 -0.70 -8.74
N THR A 154 -13.13 -0.27 -8.03
CA THR A 154 -13.05 0.64 -6.88
C THR A 154 -12.40 0.00 -5.65
N SER A 155 -11.69 0.83 -4.90
CA SER A 155 -11.28 0.60 -3.51
C SER A 155 -12.44 0.99 -2.58
N GLU A 156 -12.82 0.13 -1.65
CA GLU A 156 -14.08 0.29 -0.88
C GLU A 156 -13.92 -0.02 0.60
N ARG A 157 -14.64 0.69 1.47
CA ARG A 157 -14.70 0.42 2.92
C ARG A 157 -13.32 0.41 3.61
N ASN A 158 -12.35 1.11 3.04
CA ASN A 158 -11.03 1.27 3.66
C ASN A 158 -11.10 2.36 4.72
N ARG A 159 -10.43 2.15 5.86
CA ARG A 159 -10.39 3.10 6.97
C ARG A 159 -8.95 3.58 7.13
N ILE A 160 -8.74 4.87 6.89
CA ILE A 160 -7.44 5.53 6.97
C ILE A 160 -7.48 6.43 8.19
N THR A 161 -6.86 6.01 9.28
CA THR A 161 -7.09 6.65 10.58
C THR A 161 -5.84 6.77 11.44
N ASP A 162 -5.71 7.87 12.17
CA ASP A 162 -4.63 8.09 13.15
C ASP A 162 -3.21 7.93 12.56
N ASN A 163 -3.03 8.26 11.28
CA ASN A 163 -1.70 8.28 10.67
C ASN A 163 -1.07 9.67 10.81
N VAL A 164 0.26 9.72 10.88
CA VAL A 164 1.03 10.97 10.86
C VAL A 164 1.75 11.06 9.52
N LEU A 165 1.36 12.03 8.71
CA LEU A 165 1.88 12.24 7.37
C LEU A 165 2.47 13.64 7.23
N GLU A 166 3.67 13.72 6.66
CA GLU A 166 4.38 14.99 6.57
C GLU A 166 5.25 15.07 5.30
N GLY A 167 5.13 16.17 4.57
CA GLY A 167 6.03 16.51 3.47
C GLY A 167 5.96 15.54 2.29
N ASN A 168 4.84 14.82 2.11
CA ASN A 168 4.66 13.97 0.94
C ASN A 168 4.12 14.78 -0.25
N ALA A 169 4.53 14.42 -1.45
CA ALA A 169 4.11 15.09 -2.69
C ALA A 169 3.48 14.08 -3.67
N PRO A 170 2.34 14.42 -4.28
CA PRO A 170 1.73 15.75 -4.36
C PRO A 170 0.85 16.16 -3.17
N ALA A 171 0.59 15.26 -2.23
CA ALA A 171 -0.07 15.52 -0.94
C ALA A 171 0.19 14.35 0.03
N ASP A 172 -0.12 14.57 1.31
CA ASP A 172 -0.04 13.55 2.35
C ASP A 172 -1.13 12.49 2.15
N LEU A 173 -2.36 12.90 1.94
CA LEU A 173 -3.47 12.01 1.60
C LEU A 173 -3.92 12.27 0.17
N VAL A 174 -4.00 11.22 -0.64
CA VAL A 174 -4.46 11.30 -2.02
C VAL A 174 -5.56 10.27 -2.23
N ASN A 175 -6.76 10.71 -2.58
CA ASN A 175 -7.86 9.86 -3.00
C ASN A 175 -8.32 10.27 -4.40
N THR A 176 -7.90 9.49 -5.38
CA THR A 176 -8.35 9.62 -6.78
C THR A 176 -9.52 8.71 -7.12
N ASP A 177 -9.85 7.76 -6.24
CA ASP A 177 -10.99 6.87 -6.38
C ASP A 177 -12.21 7.46 -5.66
N THR A 178 -12.70 8.58 -6.19
CA THR A 178 -13.87 9.29 -5.66
C THR A 178 -15.18 8.53 -5.84
N THR A 179 -15.17 7.46 -6.64
CA THR A 179 -16.31 6.56 -6.87
C THR A 179 -16.37 5.40 -5.87
N GLY A 180 -15.26 5.10 -5.19
CA GLY A 180 -15.19 4.08 -4.16
C GLY A 180 -16.07 4.41 -2.95
N LYS A 181 -16.85 3.44 -2.49
CA LYS A 181 -17.85 3.64 -1.43
C LYS A 181 -17.31 3.24 -0.06
N GLY A 182 -17.66 4.03 0.96
CA GLY A 182 -17.41 3.72 2.36
C GLY A 182 -15.96 3.89 2.82
N ASN A 183 -15.08 4.48 2.01
CA ASN A 183 -13.74 4.83 2.46
C ASN A 183 -13.84 6.02 3.44
N THR A 184 -13.13 5.95 4.57
CA THR A 184 -13.09 7.02 5.56
C THR A 184 -11.66 7.47 5.85
N PHE A 185 -11.53 8.75 6.19
CA PHE A 185 -10.28 9.40 6.57
C PHE A 185 -10.53 10.17 7.86
N GLU A 186 -10.00 9.70 8.99
CA GLU A 186 -10.38 10.18 10.32
C GLU A 186 -9.18 10.26 11.26
N GLY A 187 -8.96 11.39 11.91
CA GLY A 187 -7.88 11.52 12.92
C GLY A 187 -6.46 11.54 12.34
N ASN A 188 -6.30 11.67 11.02
CA ASN A 188 -4.98 11.76 10.42
C ASN A 188 -4.37 13.15 10.68
N THR A 189 -3.11 13.18 11.09
CA THR A 189 -2.32 14.42 11.10
C THR A 189 -1.64 14.57 9.75
N CYS A 190 -2.09 15.53 8.94
CA CYS A 190 -1.49 15.82 7.63
C CYS A 190 -1.48 17.31 7.30
N GLY A 191 -0.54 17.72 6.45
CA GLY A 191 -0.42 19.10 5.96
C GLY A 191 -1.24 19.36 4.71
N ALA A 192 -1.41 18.38 3.83
CA ALA A 192 -2.21 18.53 2.61
C ALA A 192 -2.93 17.23 2.21
N SER A 193 -4.15 17.37 1.69
CA SER A 193 -4.87 16.26 1.07
C SER A 193 -5.40 16.61 -0.33
N ARG A 194 -5.61 15.58 -1.16
CA ARG A 194 -6.23 15.67 -2.48
C ARG A 194 -7.30 14.59 -2.63
N PRO A 195 -8.60 14.93 -2.72
CA PRO A 195 -9.19 16.26 -2.54
C PRO A 195 -8.89 16.85 -1.15
N ALA A 196 -9.12 18.16 -1.00
CA ALA A 196 -9.02 18.81 0.31
C ALA A 196 -10.06 18.23 1.29
N GLY A 197 -9.75 18.23 2.59
CA GLY A 197 -10.65 17.76 3.65
C GLY A 197 -10.58 16.26 3.96
N LEU A 198 -9.46 15.59 3.66
CA LEU A 198 -9.19 14.21 4.13
C LEU A 198 -8.28 14.19 5.38
N CYS A 199 -7.63 15.31 5.67
CA CYS A 199 -7.24 15.66 7.02
C CYS A 199 -8.54 16.08 7.74
#